data_AF-A0A062VRB8-F1
#
_entry.id   AF-A0A062VRB8-F1
#
_cell.length_a   1.000
_cell.length_b   1.000
_cell.length_c   1.000
_cell.angle_alpha   90.00
_cell.angle_beta   90.00
_cell.angle_gamma   90.00
#
_symmetry.space_group_name_H-M   'P 1'
#
loop_
_entity.id
_entity.type
_entity.pdbx_description
1 polymer ?
#
loop_
_entity_poly.entity_id
_entity_poly.type
_entity_poly.pdbx_seq_one_letter_code
_entity_poly.pdbx_strand_id
1 'polypeptide(L)'
;MPRIPSAAAAHIGARIAAERKRRGLTQDQLAVLSDIDSSNIRSYESGRAMLSVQTLVRIAEALKAEPGEFLEGLTTSMFQSTATEPPATRRSPSAHRQAS
;
A
#
# COMPACT_ATOMS: atom_id res chain seq x y z
N MET A 1 -1.89 7.79 -11.99
CA MET A 1 -2.21 7.97 -10.56
C MET A 1 -0.92 8.06 -9.76
N PRO A 2 -0.86 8.88 -8.69
CA PRO A 2 0.32 8.98 -7.83
C PRO A 2 0.68 7.60 -7.27
N ARG A 3 1.94 7.19 -7.42
CA ARG A 3 2.42 5.91 -6.89
C ARG A 3 2.85 6.12 -5.46
N ILE A 4 1.88 6.08 -4.54
CA ILE A 4 2.12 6.29 -3.12
C ILE A 4 2.43 4.94 -2.49
N PRO A 5 3.69 4.67 -2.09
CA PRO A 5 3.97 3.54 -1.23
C PRO A 5 3.33 3.76 0.14
N SER A 6 2.85 2.70 0.76
CA SER A 6 2.33 2.70 2.12
C SER A 6 2.50 1.32 2.75
N ALA A 7 2.39 1.24 4.08
CA ALA A 7 2.37 -0.05 4.75
C ALA A 7 1.17 -0.90 4.26
N ALA A 8 0.04 -0.27 3.94
CA ALA A 8 -1.12 -0.93 3.36
C ALA A 8 -0.81 -1.51 1.96
N ALA A 9 -0.12 -0.75 1.10
CA ALA A 9 0.28 -1.22 -0.23
C ALA A 9 1.21 -2.43 -0.14
N ALA A 10 2.20 -2.39 0.77
CA ALA A 10 3.11 -3.49 1.01
C ALA A 10 2.39 -4.74 1.54
N HIS A 11 1.43 -4.56 2.46
CA HIS A 11 0.63 -5.65 3.01
C HIS A 11 -0.20 -6.36 1.93
N ILE A 12 -0.99 -5.60 1.16
CA ILE A 12 -1.82 -6.15 0.07
C ILE A 12 -0.92 -6.81 -0.98
N GLY A 13 0.15 -6.12 -1.40
CA GLY A 13 1.10 -6.61 -2.40
C GLY A 13 1.75 -7.94 -2.03
N ALA A 14 2.18 -8.08 -0.77
CA ALA A 14 2.78 -9.31 -0.28
C ALA A 14 1.83 -10.51 -0.37
N ARG A 15 0.53 -10.30 -0.09
CA ARG A 15 -0.48 -11.36 -0.15
C ARG A 15 -0.81 -11.77 -1.58
N ILE A 16 -0.92 -10.79 -2.49
CA ILE A 16 -1.05 -11.06 -3.93
C ILE A 16 0.14 -11.88 -4.42
N ALA A 17 1.37 -11.50 -4.05
CA ALA A 17 2.58 -12.21 -4.45
C ALA A 17 2.64 -13.64 -3.88
N ALA A 18 2.21 -13.82 -2.63
CA ALA A 18 2.15 -15.14 -2.00
C ALA A 18 1.14 -16.05 -2.72
N GLU A 19 -0.05 -15.55 -3.01
CA GLU A 19 -1.09 -16.32 -3.70
C GLU A 19 -0.69 -16.65 -5.15
N ARG A 20 -0.10 -15.69 -5.87
CA ARG A 20 0.48 -15.93 -7.20
C ARG A 20 1.51 -17.06 -7.17
N LYS A 21 2.44 -17.02 -6.21
CA LYS A 21 3.47 -18.06 -6.05
C LYS A 21 2.87 -19.41 -5.70
N ARG A 22 1.85 -19.46 -4.84
CA ARG A 22 1.12 -20.70 -4.49
C ARG A 22 0.51 -21.37 -5.72
N ARG A 23 0.14 -20.58 -6.72
CA ARG A 23 -0.41 -21.05 -8.01
C ARG A 23 0.65 -21.35 -9.08
N GLY A 24 1.93 -21.16 -8.77
CA GLY A 24 3.01 -21.40 -9.73
C GLY A 24 3.06 -20.41 -10.88
N LEU A 25 2.45 -19.23 -10.74
CA LEU A 25 2.41 -18.21 -11.80
C LEU A 25 3.60 -17.27 -11.72
N THR A 26 4.15 -16.85 -12.86
CA THR A 26 5.08 -15.71 -12.95
C THR A 26 4.33 -14.38 -12.88
N GLN A 27 5.04 -13.28 -12.63
CA GLN A 27 4.42 -11.94 -12.66
C GLN A 27 3.83 -11.62 -14.04
N ASP A 28 4.50 -12.00 -15.12
CA ASP A 28 4.03 -11.78 -16.49
C ASP A 28 2.79 -12.63 -16.81
N GLN A 29 2.71 -13.86 -16.28
CA GLN A 29 1.51 -14.68 -16.41
C GLN A 29 0.32 -14.05 -15.67
N LEU A 30 0.53 -13.54 -14.44
CA LEU A 30 -0.52 -12.81 -13.72
C LEU A 30 -0.94 -11.54 -14.48
N ALA A 31 0.02 -10.81 -15.04
CA ALA A 31 -0.23 -9.63 -15.86
C ALA A 31 -1.18 -9.93 -17.03
N VAL A 32 -0.88 -10.99 -17.80
CA VAL A 32 -1.73 -11.45 -18.91
C VAL A 32 -3.11 -11.88 -18.43
N LEU A 33 -3.19 -12.70 -17.37
CA LEU A 33 -4.46 -13.24 -16.88
C LEU A 33 -5.39 -12.15 -16.30
N SER A 34 -4.81 -11.12 -15.70
CA SER A 34 -5.57 -9.99 -15.14
C SER A 34 -5.76 -8.84 -16.13
N ASP A 35 -5.14 -8.88 -17.31
CA ASP A 35 -5.05 -7.80 -18.30
C ASP A 35 -4.52 -6.48 -17.69
N ILE A 36 -3.47 -6.62 -16.86
CA ILE A 36 -2.75 -5.52 -16.20
C ILE A 36 -1.31 -5.53 -16.69
N ASP A 37 -0.75 -4.34 -16.94
CA ASP A 37 0.66 -4.22 -17.31
C ASP A 37 1.61 -4.88 -16.29
N SER A 38 2.63 -5.59 -16.76
CA SER A 38 3.55 -6.35 -15.89
C SER A 38 4.36 -5.44 -14.95
N SER A 39 4.65 -4.20 -15.34
CA SER A 39 5.30 -3.22 -14.46
C SER A 39 4.38 -2.77 -13.31
N ASN A 40 3.07 -2.75 -13.54
CA ASN A 40 2.07 -2.50 -12.51
C ASN A 40 1.96 -3.69 -11.56
N ILE A 41 1.88 -4.94 -12.07
CA ILE A 41 1.90 -6.14 -11.21
C ILE A 41 3.12 -6.14 -10.30
N ARG A 42 4.32 -5.91 -10.85
CA ARG A 42 5.56 -5.81 -10.06
C ARG A 42 5.48 -4.69 -9.02
N SER A 43 4.90 -3.56 -9.38
CA SER A 43 4.74 -2.41 -8.48
C SER A 43 3.77 -2.66 -7.35
N TYR A 44 2.67 -3.37 -7.61
CA TYR A 44 1.69 -3.76 -6.61
C TYR A 44 2.26 -4.81 -5.67
N GLU A 45 2.86 -5.89 -6.20
CA GLU A 45 3.46 -6.95 -5.38
C GLU A 45 4.60 -6.46 -4.48
N SER A 46 5.33 -5.42 -4.90
CA SER A 46 6.39 -4.80 -4.11
C SER A 46 5.91 -3.67 -3.18
N GLY A 47 4.61 -3.36 -3.15
CA GLY A 47 4.05 -2.29 -2.32
C GLY A 47 4.44 -0.87 -2.76
N ARG A 48 5.03 -0.71 -3.96
CA ARG A 48 5.45 0.59 -4.52
C ARG A 48 4.27 1.41 -5.07
N ALA A 49 3.08 0.83 -5.12
CA ALA A 49 1.88 1.51 -5.55
C ALA A 49 0.65 0.90 -4.87
N MET A 50 -0.27 1.76 -4.46
CA MET A 50 -1.65 1.35 -4.22
C MET A 50 -2.34 1.03 -5.54
N LEU A 51 -3.21 0.03 -5.49
CA LEU A 51 -4.09 -0.40 -6.57
C LEU A 51 -5.52 0.06 -6.30
N SER A 52 -6.30 0.26 -7.35
CA SER A 52 -7.74 0.55 -7.20
C SER A 52 -8.50 -0.73 -6.84
N VAL A 53 -9.72 -0.59 -6.31
CA VAL A 53 -10.59 -1.74 -6.04
C VAL A 53 -10.86 -2.54 -7.33
N GLN A 54 -11.05 -1.86 -8.47
CA GLN A 54 -11.21 -2.53 -9.76
C GLN A 54 -9.98 -3.39 -10.11
N THR A 55 -8.77 -2.85 -9.93
CA THR A 55 -7.53 -3.61 -10.14
C THR A 55 -7.43 -4.79 -9.18
N LEU A 56 -7.85 -4.64 -7.92
CA LEU A 56 -7.86 -5.72 -6.95
C LEU A 56 -8.73 -6.88 -7.42
N VAL A 57 -9.96 -6.57 -7.85
CA VAL A 57 -10.93 -7.58 -8.32
C VAL A 57 -10.37 -8.36 -9.50
N ARG A 58 -9.78 -7.67 -10.49
CA ARG A 58 -9.16 -8.32 -11.66
C ARG A 58 -8.01 -9.26 -11.27
N ILE A 59 -7.17 -8.85 -10.33
CA ILE A 59 -6.08 -9.70 -9.81
C ILE A 59 -6.66 -10.90 -9.07
N ALA A 60 -7.70 -10.70 -8.25
CA ALA A 60 -8.36 -11.77 -7.50
C ALA A 60 -9.01 -12.81 -8.42
N GLU A 61 -9.71 -12.37 -9.47
CA GLU A 61 -10.28 -13.25 -10.50
C GLU A 61 -9.19 -14.06 -11.22
N ALA A 62 -8.11 -13.41 -11.65
CA ALA A 62 -6.96 -14.07 -12.29
C ALA A 62 -6.30 -15.10 -11.34
N LEU A 63 -6.27 -14.79 -10.05
CA LEU A 63 -5.81 -15.66 -8.98
C LEU A 63 -6.92 -16.53 -8.40
N LYS A 64 -8.10 -16.66 -9.01
CA LYS A 64 -9.26 -17.43 -8.51
C LYS A 64 -9.39 -17.42 -6.96
N ALA A 65 -9.37 -16.23 -6.38
CA ALA A 65 -9.44 -15.96 -4.94
C ALA A 65 -10.48 -14.86 -4.69
N GLU A 66 -11.02 -14.78 -3.48
CA GLU A 66 -11.94 -13.68 -3.15
C GLU A 66 -11.15 -12.38 -2.91
N PRO A 67 -11.57 -11.22 -3.45
CA PRO A 67 -10.86 -9.95 -3.26
C PRO A 67 -10.61 -9.59 -1.79
N GLY A 68 -11.56 -9.96 -0.91
CA GLY A 68 -11.48 -9.72 0.53
C GLY A 68 -10.31 -10.43 1.21
N GLU A 69 -9.86 -11.58 0.67
CA GLU A 69 -8.71 -12.31 1.18
C GLU A 69 -7.42 -11.49 1.09
N PHE A 70 -7.31 -10.50 0.21
CA PHE A 70 -6.11 -9.65 0.16
C PHE A 70 -6.17 -8.47 1.15
N LEU A 71 -7.34 -8.23 1.75
CA LEU A 71 -7.62 -7.08 2.62
C LEU A 71 -7.59 -7.41 4.11
N GLU A 72 -7.64 -8.69 4.50
CA GLU A 72 -7.63 -9.08 5.93
C GLU A 72 -6.43 -8.48 6.69
N GLY A 73 -6.67 -8.03 7.92
CA GLY A 73 -5.63 -7.42 8.76
C GLY A 73 -5.22 -5.99 8.35
N LEU A 74 -5.83 -5.40 7.31
CA LEU A 74 -5.66 -3.98 7.03
C LEU A 74 -6.22 -3.13 8.18
N THR A 75 -5.48 -2.09 8.55
CA THR A 75 -5.88 -1.12 9.57
C THR A 75 -5.61 0.30 9.08
N THR A 76 -6.28 1.28 9.66
CA THR A 76 -6.17 2.70 9.26
C THR A 76 -4.76 3.26 9.49
N SER A 77 -4.03 2.79 10.50
CA SER A 77 -2.65 3.21 10.78
C SER A 77 -1.69 2.87 9.63
N MET A 78 -1.98 1.84 8.83
CA MET A 78 -1.15 1.45 7.68
C MET A 78 -1.21 2.43 6.49
N PHE A 79 -2.19 3.34 6.50
CA PHE A 79 -2.34 4.42 5.52
C PHE A 79 -1.70 5.73 5.99
N GLN A 80 -1.28 5.81 7.25
CA GLN A 80 -0.60 6.99 7.77
C GLN A 80 0.83 7.00 7.23
N SER A 81 1.11 7.94 6.33
CA SER A 81 2.48 8.23 5.90
C SER A 81 3.26 8.74 7.12
N THR A 82 4.50 8.30 7.32
CA THR A 82 5.43 8.81 8.36
C THR A 82 5.87 10.26 8.11
N ALA A 83 5.05 11.07 7.45
CA ALA A 83 5.31 12.45 7.10
C ALA A 83 4.09 13.29 7.45
N THR A 84 3.92 13.60 8.73
CA THR A 84 3.45 14.90 9.27
C THR A 84 3.54 14.82 10.80
N GLU A 85 4.74 14.94 11.34
CA GLU A 85 4.88 15.73 12.58
C GLU A 85 5.45 17.07 12.10
N PRO A 86 4.72 18.20 12.25
CA PRO A 86 5.35 19.51 12.10
C PRO A 86 6.49 19.57 13.12
N PRO A 87 7.66 20.19 12.83
CA PRO A 87 8.64 20.40 13.86
C PRO A 87 7.94 21.14 15.00
N ALA A 88 7.85 20.49 16.16
CA ALA A 88 7.37 21.10 17.37
C ALA A 88 8.19 22.38 17.55
N THR A 89 7.60 23.51 17.20
CA THR A 89 8.19 24.82 17.43
C THR A 89 8.27 24.90 18.94
N ARG A 90 9.46 24.62 19.47
CA ARG A 90 9.79 24.78 20.86
C ARG A 90 9.46 26.23 21.17
N ARG A 91 8.31 26.46 21.80
CA ARG A 91 7.96 27.76 22.36
C ARG A 91 9.08 28.08 23.33
N SER A 92 9.97 28.98 22.95
CA SER A 92 10.83 29.67 23.91
C SER A 92 9.88 30.22 24.98
N PRO A 93 10.14 29.97 26.27
CA PRO A 93 9.34 30.60 27.30
C PRO A 93 9.52 32.10 27.14
N SER A 94 8.41 32.79 26.88
CA SER A 94 8.31 34.23 27.01
C SER A 94 8.81 34.60 28.40
N ALA A 95 9.95 35.27 28.46
CA ALA A 95 10.41 35.91 29.69
C ALA A 95 9.44 37.06 29.99
N HIS A 96 8.50 36.81 30.90
CA HIS A 96 7.71 37.83 31.57
C HIS A 96 7.86 37.67 33.08
N ARG A 97 8.68 38.52 33.68
CA ARG A 97 8.52 39.08 35.02
C ARG A 97 9.28 40.41 35.04
N GLN A 98 8.56 41.53 34.92
CA GLN A 98 8.10 42.40 36.02
C GLN A 98 9.29 43.05 36.76
N ALA A 99 9.58 44.33 36.51
CA ALA A 99 8.95 45.51 37.15
C ALA A 99 9.45 45.70 38.60
N SER A 100 10.38 46.64 38.77
CA SER A 100 10.45 47.67 39.83
C SER A 100 11.63 48.58 39.54
#